data_AF-A0A183SBN4-F1
#
_entry.id   AF-A0A183SBN4-F1
#
_cell.length_a   1.000
_cell.length_b   1.000
_cell.length_c   1.000
_cell.angle_alpha   90.00
_cell.angle_beta   90.00
_cell.angle_gamma   90.00
#
_symmetry.space_group_name_H-M   'P 1'
#
loop_
_entity.id
_entity.type
_entity.pdbx_description
1 polymer ?
#
loop_
_entity_poly.entity_id
_entity_poly.type
_entity_poly.pdbx_seq_one_letter_code
_entity_poly.pdbx_strand_id
1 'polypeptide(L)'
;MRGDLLQTFRIVKGLDCCLEFLEFFEFAATTNLRGHPLKLRVQQVRLDVRKFSFSVRVVKPWNALPEDAVLSQSLESFKKNLDNFMIRNEPER
;
A
#
# COMPACT_ATOMS: atom_id res chain seq x y z
N MET A 1 -1.51 -7.23 8.45
CA MET A 1 -0.96 -6.06 7.72
C MET A 1 0.07 -6.45 6.64
N ARG A 2 1.13 -7.22 6.93
CA ARG A 2 2.14 -7.61 5.92
C ARG A 2 1.55 -8.23 4.65
N GLY A 3 0.69 -9.25 4.79
CA GLY A 3 0.04 -9.91 3.64
C GLY A 3 -0.79 -8.95 2.79
N ASP A 4 -1.50 -8.01 3.43
CA ASP A 4 -2.29 -7.01 2.71
C ASP A 4 -1.41 -6.07 1.87
N LEU A 5 -0.25 -5.66 2.39
CA LEU A 5 0.70 -4.81 1.67
C LEU A 5 1.38 -5.55 0.51
N LEU A 6 1.66 -6.85 0.68
CA LEU A 6 2.13 -7.70 -0.43
C LEU A 6 1.09 -7.77 -1.54
N GLN A 7 -0.17 -7.96 -1.19
CA GLN A 7 -1.25 -8.02 -2.18
C GLN A 7 -1.44 -6.67 -2.87
N THR A 8 -1.37 -5.57 -2.11
CA THR A 8 -1.44 -4.21 -2.66
C THR A 8 -0.30 -3.98 -3.65
N PHE A 9 0.92 -4.42 -3.35
CA PHE A 9 2.05 -4.33 -4.28
C PHE A 9 1.80 -5.08 -5.58
N ARG A 10 1.27 -6.30 -5.50
CA ARG A 10 0.95 -7.09 -6.70
C ARG A 10 -0.08 -6.39 -7.57
N ILE A 11 -1.15 -5.86 -6.98
CA ILE A 11 -2.19 -5.11 -7.70
C ILE A 11 -1.60 -3.83 -8.32
N VAL A 12 -0.87 -3.03 -7.56
CA VAL A 12 -0.29 -1.75 -8.03
C VAL A 12 0.74 -1.96 -9.15
N LYS A 13 1.49 -3.06 -9.13
CA LYS A 13 2.49 -3.40 -10.16
C LYS A 13 1.94 -4.21 -11.32
N GLY A 14 0.65 -4.56 -11.32
CA GLY A 14 0.06 -5.43 -12.35
C GLY A 14 0.63 -6.86 -12.35
N LEU A 15 1.06 -7.35 -11.19
CA LEU A 15 1.59 -8.71 -10.99
C LEU A 15 0.53 -9.71 -10.52
N ASP A 16 -0.72 -9.27 -10.40
CA ASP A 16 -1.87 -10.13 -10.12
C ASP A 16 -2.72 -10.27 -11.38
N CYS A 17 -3.02 -11.50 -11.79
CA CYS A 17 -3.77 -11.78 -13.00
C CYS A 17 -5.29 -11.73 -12.81
N CYS A 18 -5.77 -11.70 -11.56
CA CYS A 18 -7.20 -11.79 -11.24
C CYS A 18 -7.77 -10.47 -10.69
N LEU A 19 -6.92 -9.50 -10.36
CA LEU A 19 -7.33 -8.27 -9.68
C LEU A 19 -6.77 -7.06 -10.40
N GLU A 20 -7.66 -6.20 -10.89
CA GLU A 20 -7.25 -4.97 -11.55
C GLU A 20 -7.11 -3.82 -10.56
N PHE A 21 -6.13 -2.95 -10.76
CA PHE A 21 -5.90 -1.80 -9.89
C PHE A 21 -7.14 -0.93 -9.70
N LEU A 22 -7.88 -0.65 -10.78
CA LEU A 22 -9.04 0.25 -10.78
C LEU A 22 -10.27 -0.33 -10.07
N GLU A 23 -10.33 -1.65 -9.84
CA GLU A 23 -11.40 -2.27 -9.06
C GLU A 23 -11.26 -1.98 -7.55
N PHE A 24 -10.03 -1.75 -7.10
CA PHE A 24 -9.71 -1.59 -5.67
C PHE A 24 -9.30 -0.17 -5.31
N PHE A 25 -8.59 0.50 -6.21
CA PHE A 25 -7.79 1.67 -5.89
C PHE A 25 -7.88 2.78 -6.93
N GLU A 26 -7.49 3.95 -6.49
CA GLU A 26 -7.22 5.11 -7.32
C GLU A 26 -5.96 5.76 -6.75
N PHE A 27 -5.07 6.27 -7.61
CA PHE A 27 -3.94 7.06 -7.13
C PHE A 27 -4.42 8.40 -6.58
N ALA A 28 -3.70 8.94 -5.60
CA ALA A 28 -3.98 10.27 -5.07
C ALA A 28 -3.74 11.33 -6.17
N ALA A 29 -4.71 12.22 -6.39
CA ALA A 29 -4.63 13.25 -7.44
C ALA A 29 -3.50 14.27 -7.22
N THR A 30 -3.08 14.47 -5.97
CA THR A 30 -1.97 15.38 -5.64
C THR A 30 -0.69 14.60 -5.46
N THR A 31 0.19 14.66 -6.46
CA THR A 31 1.59 14.18 -6.41
C THR A 31 2.52 15.11 -5.61
N ASN A 32 1.97 16.15 -4.97
CA ASN A 32 2.76 17.27 -4.46
C ASN A 32 3.52 16.97 -3.15
N LEU A 33 4.83 16.72 -3.36
CA LEU A 33 6.01 17.17 -2.62
C LEU A 33 6.42 16.46 -1.32
N ARG A 34 5.68 15.47 -0.79
CA ARG A 34 6.20 14.60 0.30
C ARG A 34 5.73 13.15 0.19
N GLY A 35 6.68 12.21 0.15
CA GLY A 35 6.46 10.75 0.04
C GLY A 35 6.72 10.21 -1.36
N HIS A 36 6.18 9.03 -1.69
CA HIS A 36 6.39 8.33 -2.96
C HIS A 36 5.27 8.60 -4.00
N PRO A 37 5.51 8.41 -5.31
CA PRO A 37 4.54 8.71 -6.37
C PRO A 37 3.34 7.76 -6.42
N LEU A 38 3.45 6.57 -5.84
CA LEU A 38 2.41 5.52 -5.86
C LEU A 38 1.38 5.63 -4.73
N LYS A 39 1.12 6.84 -4.20
CA LYS A 39 0.16 7.01 -3.10
C LYS A 39 -1.25 6.72 -3.55
N LEU A 40 -1.99 5.98 -2.72
CA LEU A 40 -3.41 5.65 -2.93
C LEU A 40 -4.30 6.75 -2.36
N ARG A 41 -5.40 7.04 -3.05
CA ARG A 41 -6.42 7.99 -2.61
C ARG A 41 -7.07 7.50 -1.32
N VAL A 42 -7.10 8.35 -0.31
CA VAL A 42 -7.84 8.09 0.94
C VAL A 42 -9.33 8.13 0.63
N GLN A 43 -9.97 6.96 0.56
CA GLN A 43 -11.43 6.90 0.46
C GLN A 43 -12.06 7.30 1.80
N GLN A 44 -12.92 8.32 1.77
CA GLN A 44 -13.75 8.68 2.91
C GLN A 44 -14.92 7.70 3.01
N VAL A 45 -14.76 6.68 3.83
CA VAL A 45 -15.84 5.71 4.07
C VAL A 45 -16.77 6.24 5.15
N ARG A 46 -18.03 6.54 4.79
CA ARG A 46 -19.04 7.07 5.71
C ARG A 46 -19.71 6.01 6.60
N LEU A 47 -19.65 4.74 6.20
CA LEU A 47 -20.29 3.61 6.91
C LEU A 47 -19.24 2.70 7.55
N ASP A 48 -19.35 2.47 8.86
CA ASP A 48 -18.37 1.72 9.67
C ASP A 48 -18.12 0.30 9.14
N VAL A 49 -19.14 -0.31 8.51
CA VAL A 49 -19.09 -1.66 7.91
C VAL A 49 -18.05 -1.78 6.79
N ARG A 50 -17.77 -0.70 6.05
CA ARG A 50 -16.80 -0.70 4.95
C ARG A 50 -15.40 -0.25 5.40
N LYS A 51 -15.25 0.26 6.63
CA LYS A 51 -13.98 0.76 7.17
C LYS A 51 -12.90 -0.32 7.28
N PHE A 52 -13.31 -1.58 7.44
CA PHE A 52 -12.42 -2.73 7.58
C PHE A 52 -12.19 -3.49 6.26
N SER A 53 -12.75 -3.02 5.14
CA SER A 53 -12.49 -3.63 3.84
C SER A 53 -11.01 -3.52 3.47
N PHE A 54 -10.56 -4.44 2.62
CA PHE A 54 -9.18 -4.49 2.17
C PHE A 54 -8.73 -3.15 1.57
N SER A 55 -9.48 -2.60 0.62
CA SER A 55 -9.12 -1.37 -0.09
C SER A 55 -9.03 -0.14 0.82
N VAL A 56 -9.68 -0.16 1.99
CA VAL A 56 -9.70 0.97 2.92
C VAL A 56 -8.58 0.85 3.95
N ARG A 57 -8.40 -0.35 4.53
CA ARG A 57 -7.41 -0.57 5.60
C ARG A 57 -5.97 -0.44 5.12
N VAL A 58 -5.69 -0.69 3.83
CA VAL A 58 -4.33 -0.67 3.28
C VAL A 58 -3.83 0.71 2.89
N VAL A 59 -4.72 1.69 2.67
CA VAL A 59 -4.32 3.02 2.14
C VAL A 59 -3.33 3.73 3.06
N LYS A 60 -3.63 3.82 4.36
CA LYS A 60 -2.75 4.51 5.31
C LYS A 60 -1.39 3.81 5.47
N PRO A 61 -1.32 2.48 5.70
CA PRO A 61 -0.06 1.76 5.74
C PRO A 61 0.74 1.86 4.44
N TRP A 62 0.09 1.72 3.28
CA TRP A 62 0.75 1.85 1.97
C TRP A 62 1.36 3.23 1.78
N ASN A 63 0.61 4.30 2.05
CA ASN A 63 1.07 5.67 1.89
C ASN A 63 2.17 6.09 2.89
N ALA A 64 2.40 5.29 3.93
CA ALA A 64 3.46 5.49 4.91
C ALA A 64 4.75 4.73 4.55
N LEU A 65 4.72 3.85 3.56
CA LEU A 65 5.91 3.13 3.11
C LEU A 65 6.93 4.10 2.50
N PRO A 66 8.23 3.82 2.68
CA PRO A 66 9.27 4.62 2.07
C PRO A 66 9.34 4.31 0.57
N GLU A 67 9.81 5.29 -0.20
CA GLU A 67 9.82 5.22 -1.67
C GLU A 67 10.59 4.01 -2.21
N ASP A 68 11.72 3.66 -1.60
CA ASP A 68 12.56 2.52 -1.98
C ASP A 68 11.84 1.17 -1.81
N ALA A 69 10.91 1.06 -0.86
CA ALA A 69 10.03 -0.10 -0.77
C ALA A 69 9.04 -0.09 -1.93
N VAL A 70 8.27 0.99 -2.12
CA VAL A 70 7.17 1.01 -3.09
C VAL A 70 7.65 0.94 -4.55
N LEU A 71 8.85 1.44 -4.82
CA LEU A 71 9.50 1.41 -6.13
C LEU A 71 10.36 0.15 -6.38
N SER A 72 10.36 -0.83 -5.47
CA SER A 72 10.99 -2.14 -5.71
C SER A 72 10.59 -2.74 -7.07
N GLN A 73 11.58 -3.30 -7.76
CA GLN A 73 11.42 -3.90 -9.10
C GLN A 73 10.86 -5.34 -9.07
N SER A 74 10.87 -5.99 -7.90
CA SER A 74 10.40 -7.36 -7.73
C SER A 74 9.69 -7.55 -6.40
N LEU A 75 8.87 -8.60 -6.31
CA LEU A 75 8.18 -8.96 -5.07
C LEU A 75 9.15 -9.32 -3.95
N GLU A 76 10.27 -9.96 -4.26
CA GLU A 76 11.30 -10.32 -3.28
C GLU A 76 12.02 -9.08 -2.73
N SER A 77 12.35 -8.11 -3.58
CA SER A 77 12.91 -6.82 -3.14
C SER A 77 11.91 -6.07 -2.26
N PHE A 78 10.63 -6.08 -2.65
CA PHE A 78 9.56 -5.45 -1.86
C PHE A 78 9.42 -6.10 -0.49
N LYS A 79 9.39 -7.45 -0.41
CA LYS A 79 9.34 -8.20 0.87
C LYS A 79 10.45 -7.76 1.81
N LYS A 80 11.70 -7.75 1.32
CA LYS A 80 12.87 -7.36 2.12
C LYS A 80 12.76 -5.91 2.64
N ASN A 81 12.37 -4.98 1.77
CA ASN A 81 12.25 -3.57 2.15
C ASN A 81 11.09 -3.34 3.12
N LEU A 82 9.97 -4.04 2.93
CA LEU A 82 8.82 -4.02 3.83
C LEU A 82 9.18 -4.58 5.21
N ASP A 83 9.87 -5.72 5.28
CA ASP A 83 10.27 -6.35 6.53
C ASP A 83 11.24 -5.44 7.31
N ASN A 84 12.21 -4.83 6.61
CA ASN A 84 13.11 -3.82 7.21
C ASN A 84 12.35 -2.60 7.74
N PHE A 85 11.35 -2.11 7.01
CA PHE A 85 10.53 -0.99 7.46
C PHE A 85 9.69 -1.38 8.69
N MET A 86 9.09 -2.56 8.70
CA MET A 86 8.27 -3.03 9.82
C MET A 86 9.11 -3.19 11.10
N ILE A 87 10.30 -3.80 11.02
CA ILE A 87 11.20 -3.96 12.18
C ILE A 87 11.57 -2.60 12.79
N ARG A 88 11.86 -1.59 11.95
CA ARG A 88 12.24 -0.25 12.42
C ARG A 88 11.09 0.53 13.05
N ASN A 89 9.84 0.18 12.74
CA ASN A 89 8.63 0.90 13.14
C ASN A 89 7.70 0.06 14.02
N GLU A 90 8.13 -1.11 14.49
CA GLU A 90 7.42 -1.82 15.55
C GLU A 90 7.59 -1.03 16.86
N PRO A 91 6.50 -0.60 17.52
CA PRO A 91 6.61 -0.11 18.88
C PRO A 91 7.10 -1.28 19.75
N GLU A 92 8.12 -1.04 20.56
CA GLU A 92 8.62 -2.03 21.55
C GLU A 92 7.41 -2.63 22.29
N ARG A 93 7.31 -3.97 22.25
CA ARG A 93 6.26 -4.70 22.99
C ARG A 93 6.52 -4.66 24.48
#